data_AF-A0A0F9DFS9-F1
#
_entry.id   AF-A0A0F9DFS9-F1
#
_cell.length_a   1.000
_cell.length_b   1.000
_cell.length_c   1.000
_cell.angle_alpha   90.00
_cell.angle_beta   90.00
_cell.angle_gamma   90.00
#
_symmetry.space_group_name_H-M   'P 1'
#
loop_
_entity.id
_entity.type
_entity.pdbx_description
1 polymer ?
#
loop_
_entity_poly.entity_id
_entity_poly.type
_entity_poly.pdbx_seq_one_letter_code
_entity_poly.pdbx_strand_id
1 'polypeptide(L)'
;ELEARKAEFRSALQVYGAHMREMHGISYWIGRLEPALNAVMNSGDDVVITDVRYQNEADWIRALGGIIIRRVRSDGVGLEGAQAEHSSETELDGIKVDHTCNCNTIQRIQDHARFWLKEWGSL
;
A
#
# COMPACT_ATOMS: atom_id res chain seq x y z
N GLU A 1 14.68 15.64 16.91
CA GLU A 1 13.46 16.43 17.14
C GLU A 1 12.29 15.99 16.23
N LEU A 2 12.47 15.89 14.91
CA LEU A 2 11.42 15.40 13.98
C LEU A 2 10.97 13.94 14.23
N GLU A 3 11.91 13.05 14.52
CA GLU A 3 11.62 11.62 14.78
C GLU A 3 10.72 11.39 16.00
N ALA A 4 10.87 12.21 17.06
CA ALA A 4 10.06 12.09 18.27
C ALA A 4 8.59 12.49 18.05
N ARG A 5 8.34 13.38 17.08
CA ARG A 5 7.00 13.88 16.74
C ARG A 5 6.30 13.04 15.67
N LYS A 6 6.96 12.04 15.09
CA LYS A 6 6.35 11.16 14.08
C LYS A 6 5.07 10.50 14.59
N ALA A 7 5.04 10.09 15.86
CA ALA A 7 3.84 9.49 16.46
C ALA A 7 2.67 10.47 16.51
N GLU A 8 2.93 11.74 16.85
CA GLU A 8 1.91 12.80 16.91
C GLU A 8 1.35 13.12 15.52
N PHE A 9 2.23 13.26 14.52
CA PHE A 9 1.81 13.51 13.13
C PHE A 9 1.10 12.30 12.52
N ARG A 10 1.46 11.08 12.91
CA ARG A 10 0.82 9.85 12.41
C ARG A 10 -0.67 9.85 12.71
N SER A 11 -1.06 10.10 13.96
CA SER A 11 -2.47 10.12 14.35
C SER A 11 -3.25 11.19 13.56
N ALA A 12 -2.68 12.38 13.39
CA ALA A 12 -3.31 13.44 12.61
C ALA A 12 -3.48 13.06 11.12
N LEU A 13 -2.48 12.42 10.51
CA LEU A 13 -2.55 11.95 9.13
C LEU A 13 -3.53 10.79 8.95
N GLN A 14 -3.61 9.86 9.91
CA GLN A 14 -4.59 8.78 9.90
C GLN A 14 -6.01 9.33 9.97
N VAL A 15 -6.29 10.26 10.89
CA VAL A 15 -7.59 10.94 11.02
C VAL A 15 -7.95 11.70 9.75
N TYR A 16 -7.03 12.51 9.23
CA TYR A 16 -7.23 13.23 7.97
C TYR A 16 -7.53 12.25 6.81
N GLY A 17 -6.74 11.18 6.72
CA GLY A 17 -6.87 10.16 5.68
C GLY A 17 -8.23 9.47 5.67
N ALA A 18 -8.73 9.10 6.84
CA ALA A 18 -10.06 8.50 7.00
C ALA A 18 -11.17 9.53 6.75
N HIS A 19 -11.03 10.75 7.26
CA HIS A 19 -12.04 11.78 7.10
C HIS A 19 -12.25 12.19 5.64
N MET A 20 -11.18 12.25 4.83
CA MET A 20 -11.33 12.52 3.40
C MET A 20 -12.11 11.43 2.66
N ARG A 21 -11.96 10.16 3.07
CA ARG A 21 -12.74 9.03 2.51
C ARG A 21 -14.20 9.11 2.94
N GLU A 22 -14.47 9.54 4.18
CA GLU A 22 -15.83 9.75 4.68
C GLU A 22 -16.55 10.86 3.91
N MET A 23 -15.89 12.02 3.72
CA MET A 23 -16.49 13.17 3.04
C MET A 23 -16.62 13.02 1.53
N HIS A 24 -15.65 12.37 0.88
CA HIS A 24 -15.53 12.35 -0.58
C HIS A 24 -15.67 10.95 -1.20
N GLY A 25 -15.93 9.94 -0.37
CA GLY A 25 -16.10 8.55 -0.78
C GLY A 25 -14.83 7.71 -0.70
N ILE A 26 -15.01 6.40 -0.60
CA ILE A 26 -13.94 5.41 -0.37
C ILE A 26 -12.87 5.41 -1.49
N SER A 27 -13.21 5.86 -2.69
CA SER A 27 -12.30 5.92 -3.83
C SER A 27 -11.50 7.23 -3.92
N TYR A 28 -11.59 8.10 -2.91
CA TYR A 28 -10.92 9.41 -2.91
C TYR A 28 -9.41 9.30 -3.20
N TRP A 29 -8.70 8.39 -2.52
CA TRP A 29 -7.25 8.21 -2.71
C TRP A 29 -6.91 7.57 -4.06
N ILE A 30 -7.75 6.65 -4.54
CA ILE A 30 -7.63 6.05 -5.88
C ILE A 30 -7.73 7.14 -6.95
N GLY A 31 -8.76 7.99 -6.89
CA GLY A 31 -8.95 9.07 -7.87
C GLY A 31 -7.83 10.12 -7.87
N ARG A 32 -7.11 10.28 -6.74
CA ARG A 32 -5.93 11.14 -6.65
C ARG A 32 -4.69 10.50 -7.30
N LEU A 33 -4.56 9.18 -7.22
CA LEU A 33 -3.41 8.43 -7.75
C LEU A 33 -3.55 8.12 -9.25
N GLU A 34 -4.77 7.83 -9.71
CA GLU A 34 -5.07 7.32 -11.04
C GLU A 34 -4.45 8.14 -12.20
N PRO A 35 -4.48 9.49 -12.22
CA PRO A 35 -3.87 10.25 -13.32
C PRO A 35 -2.35 10.05 -13.41
N ALA A 36 -1.66 9.97 -12.28
CA ALA A 36 -0.22 9.75 -12.23
C ALA A 36 0.11 8.31 -12.62
N LEU A 37 -0.69 7.33 -12.16
CA LEU A 37 -0.54 5.93 -12.55
C LEU A 37 -0.68 5.75 -14.06
N ASN A 38 -1.74 6.31 -14.66
CA ASN A 38 -2.00 6.23 -16.09
C ASN A 38 -0.86 6.84 -16.91
N ALA A 39 -0.26 7.94 -16.46
CA ALA A 39 0.88 8.56 -17.14
C ALA A 39 2.09 7.62 -17.20
N VAL A 40 2.38 6.88 -16.12
CA VAL A 40 3.51 5.94 -16.04
C VAL A 40 3.20 4.62 -16.77
N MET A 41 1.99 4.11 -16.66
CA MET A 41 1.60 2.92 -17.42
C MET A 41 1.65 3.15 -18.94
N ASN A 42 1.29 4.35 -19.40
CA ASN A 42 1.36 4.70 -20.82
C ASN A 42 2.80 4.86 -21.35
N SER A 43 3.81 5.04 -20.49
CA SER A 43 5.23 4.96 -20.89
C SER A 43 5.76 3.54 -20.96
N GLY A 44 4.95 2.54 -20.56
CA GLY A 44 5.34 1.13 -20.52
C GLY A 44 6.17 0.75 -19.31
N ASP A 45 6.22 1.60 -18.28
CA ASP A 45 6.97 1.34 -17.06
C ASP A 45 6.14 0.53 -16.05
N ASP A 46 6.82 -0.34 -15.29
CA ASP A 46 6.23 -1.04 -14.16
C ASP A 46 5.99 -0.09 -12.98
N VAL A 47 4.85 -0.23 -12.29
CA VAL A 47 4.47 0.62 -11.15
C VAL A 47 4.36 -0.18 -9.87
N VAL A 48 4.95 0.36 -8.80
CA VAL A 48 4.85 -0.19 -7.44
C VAL A 48 4.13 0.80 -6.54
N ILE A 49 3.01 0.37 -5.96
CA ILE A 49 2.24 1.14 -4.98
C ILE A 49 2.54 0.57 -3.59
N THR A 50 3.21 1.34 -2.74
CA THR A 50 3.79 0.84 -1.49
C THR A 50 2.91 0.98 -0.25
N ASP A 51 1.88 1.83 -0.27
CA ASP A 51 1.04 2.14 0.90
C ASP A 51 -0.45 1.83 0.64
N VAL A 52 -0.73 0.59 0.23
CA VAL A 52 -2.11 0.05 0.10
C VAL A 52 -2.63 -0.31 1.49
N ARG A 53 -3.69 0.35 1.94
CA ARG A 53 -4.21 0.21 3.31
C ARG A 53 -5.64 -0.30 3.39
N TYR A 54 -6.40 -0.18 2.31
CA TYR A 54 -7.82 -0.56 2.29
C TYR A 54 -8.11 -1.62 1.24
N GLN A 55 -9.13 -2.46 1.50
CA GLN A 55 -9.51 -3.53 0.57
C GLN A 55 -9.91 -2.99 -0.81
N ASN A 56 -10.60 -1.84 -0.85
CA ASN A 56 -11.03 -1.24 -2.11
C ASN A 56 -9.85 -0.79 -3.01
N GLU A 57 -8.72 -0.42 -2.42
CA GLU A 57 -7.49 -0.08 -3.15
C GLU A 57 -6.87 -1.34 -3.74
N ALA A 58 -6.81 -2.42 -2.95
CA ALA A 58 -6.30 -3.71 -3.40
C ALA A 58 -7.16 -4.29 -4.55
N ASP A 59 -8.49 -4.19 -4.45
CA ASP A 59 -9.41 -4.65 -5.49
C ASP A 59 -9.28 -3.83 -6.77
N TRP A 60 -9.10 -2.52 -6.66
CA TRP A 60 -8.84 -1.66 -7.81
C TRP A 60 -7.53 -2.00 -8.51
N ILE A 61 -6.44 -2.23 -7.76
CA ILE A 61 -5.16 -2.68 -8.32
C ILE A 61 -5.33 -4.01 -9.08
N ARG A 62 -6.08 -4.96 -8.52
CA ARG A 62 -6.37 -6.25 -9.19
C ARG A 62 -7.18 -6.09 -10.45
N ALA A 63 -8.15 -5.16 -10.47
CA ALA A 63 -8.95 -4.88 -11.66
C ALA A 63 -8.10 -4.34 -12.83
N LEU A 64 -6.96 -3.71 -12.52
CA LEU A 64 -5.95 -3.28 -13.50
C LEU A 64 -4.97 -4.39 -13.92
N GLY A 65 -5.15 -5.62 -13.43
CA GLY A 65 -4.22 -6.73 -13.66
C GLY A 65 -3.01 -6.74 -12.72
N GLY A 66 -2.99 -5.87 -11.70
CA GLY A 66 -1.94 -5.83 -10.70
C GLY A 66 -2.07 -6.94 -9.65
N ILE A 67 -1.03 -7.06 -8.83
CA ILE A 67 -0.91 -8.07 -7.77
C ILE A 67 -0.64 -7.41 -6.42
N ILE A 68 -1.04 -8.09 -5.34
CA ILE A 68 -0.87 -7.59 -3.98
C ILE A 68 0.19 -8.39 -3.25
N ILE A 69 1.23 -7.68 -2.80
CA ILE A 69 2.38 -8.26 -2.11
C ILE A 69 2.40 -7.73 -0.68
N ARG A 70 2.29 -8.62 0.31
CA ARG A 70 2.46 -8.25 1.71
C ARG A 70 3.91 -8.37 2.13
N ARG A 71 4.47 -7.27 2.64
CA ARG A 71 5.74 -7.31 3.35
C ARG A 71 5.53 -7.96 4.72
N VAL A 72 6.17 -9.10 4.94
CA VAL A 72 6.19 -9.75 6.26
C VAL A 72 7.43 -9.28 7.00
N ARG A 73 7.24 -8.74 8.20
CA ARG A 73 8.36 -8.43 9.09
C ARG A 73 8.56 -9.60 10.05
N SER A 74 9.76 -10.18 10.05
CA SER A 74 10.12 -11.26 10.98
C SER A 74 10.49 -10.77 12.38
N ASP A 75 10.47 -9.46 12.64
CA ASP A 75 10.84 -8.85 13.93
C ASP A 75 9.67 -8.68 14.91
N GLY A 76 8.44 -9.07 14.53
CA GLY A 76 7.27 -8.95 15.41
C GLY A 76 6.85 -7.52 15.74
N VAL A 77 7.44 -6.51 15.09
CA VAL A 77 7.13 -5.10 15.32
C VAL A 77 5.86 -4.74 14.55
N GLY A 78 4.71 -5.07 15.15
CA GLY A 78 3.41 -4.51 14.83
C GLY A 78 3.19 -3.19 15.57
N LEU A 79 2.17 -2.42 15.18
CA LEU A 79 1.69 -1.31 16.00
C LEU A 79 0.96 -1.90 17.21
N GLU A 80 1.17 -1.34 18.40
CA GLU A 80 0.49 -1.72 19.64
C GLU A 80 -0.40 -0.57 20.14
N GLY A 81 -1.53 -0.92 20.80
CA GLY A 81 -2.46 0.05 21.39
C GLY A 81 -3.37 0.77 20.38
N ALA A 82 -3.90 1.94 20.75
CA ALA A 82 -4.93 2.67 20.00
C ALA A 82 -4.56 3.01 18.54
N GLN A 83 -3.27 3.00 18.20
CA GLN A 83 -2.80 3.20 16.82
C GLN A 83 -3.05 1.98 15.91
N ALA A 84 -3.20 0.78 16.46
CA ALA A 84 -3.53 -0.44 15.72
C ALA A 84 -5.03 -0.59 15.46
N GLU A 85 -5.88 0.14 16.19
CA GLU A 85 -7.35 0.06 16.10
C GLU A 85 -7.94 0.95 15.01
N HIS A 86 -7.14 1.81 14.37
CA HIS A 86 -7.61 2.67 13.29
C HIS A 86 -8.08 1.82 12.09
N SER A 87 -9.14 2.23 11.39
CA SER A 87 -9.73 1.46 10.28
C SER A 87 -8.71 1.10 9.19
N SER A 88 -7.78 2.02 8.92
CA SER A 88 -6.68 1.83 7.97
C SER A 88 -5.65 0.77 8.36
N GLU A 89 -5.63 0.33 9.63
CA GLU A 89 -4.73 -0.73 10.12
C GLU A 89 -5.49 -2.05 10.31
N THR A 90 -6.79 -2.01 10.65
CA THR A 90 -7.63 -3.22 10.79
C THR A 90 -8.07 -3.81 9.45
N GLU A 91 -8.40 -2.97 8.45
CA GLU A 91 -8.71 -3.46 7.10
C GLU A 91 -7.47 -4.06 6.42
N LEU A 92 -6.29 -3.50 6.69
CA LEU A 92 -5.02 -3.93 6.11
C LEU A 92 -4.76 -5.42 6.35
N ASP A 93 -5.03 -5.93 7.56
CA ASP A 93 -4.82 -7.32 7.93
C ASP A 93 -5.70 -8.28 7.11
N GLY A 94 -6.94 -7.86 6.84
CA GLY A 94 -7.95 -8.61 6.08
C GLY A 94 -7.69 -8.68 4.58
N ILE A 95 -6.78 -7.87 4.04
CA ILE A 95 -6.48 -7.86 2.61
C ILE A 95 -5.92 -9.22 2.18
N LYS A 96 -6.62 -9.90 1.27
CA LYS A 96 -6.09 -11.11 0.61
C LYS A 96 -4.85 -10.71 -0.19
N VAL A 97 -3.76 -11.46 -0.04
CA VAL A 97 -2.49 -11.19 -0.72
C VAL A 97 -2.16 -12.32 -1.67
N ASP A 98 -1.52 -11.99 -2.79
CA ASP A 98 -1.10 -12.97 -3.79
C ASP A 98 0.27 -13.54 -3.42
N HIS A 99 1.14 -12.68 -2.87
CA HIS A 99 2.46 -13.07 -2.39
C HIS A 99 2.83 -12.41 -1.07
N THR A 100 3.76 -13.05 -0.36
CA THR A 100 4.42 -12.47 0.81
C THR A 100 5.91 -12.36 0.55
N CYS A 101 6.53 -11.23 0.91
CA CYS A 101 7.99 -11.11 0.91
C CYS A 101 8.55 -10.71 2.29
N ASN A 102 9.57 -11.43 2.76
CA ASN A 102 10.46 -10.95 3.81
C ASN A 102 11.56 -10.04 3.20
N CYS A 103 11.11 -8.89 2.72
CA CYS A 103 11.95 -7.89 2.07
C CYS A 103 12.23 -6.78 3.09
N ASN A 104 13.45 -6.69 3.63
CA ASN A 104 13.82 -5.63 4.58
C ASN A 104 14.31 -4.34 3.91
N THR A 105 14.39 -4.33 2.57
CA THR A 105 14.84 -3.18 1.77
C THR A 105 13.94 -3.00 0.56
N ILE A 106 13.81 -1.75 0.10
CA ILE A 106 13.09 -1.40 -1.14
C ILE A 106 13.69 -2.15 -2.34
N GLN A 107 15.02 -2.28 -2.39
CA GLN A 107 15.72 -3.03 -3.44
C GLN A 107 15.23 -4.48 -3.53
N ARG A 108 15.08 -5.16 -2.39
CA ARG A 108 14.54 -6.54 -2.39
C ARG A 108 13.10 -6.61 -2.86
N ILE A 109 12.28 -5.61 -2.51
CA ILE A 109 10.89 -5.52 -3.02
C ILE A 109 10.92 -5.39 -4.54
N GLN A 110 11.76 -4.51 -5.08
CA GLN A 110 11.90 -4.32 -6.53
C GLN A 110 12.44 -5.58 -7.23
N ASP A 111 13.40 -6.28 -6.63
CA ASP A 111 13.98 -7.50 -7.21
C ASP A 111 12.95 -8.64 -7.23
N HIS A 112 12.16 -8.78 -6.16
CA HIS A 112 11.05 -9.74 -6.12
C HIS A 112 9.93 -9.37 -7.10
N ALA A 113 9.58 -8.09 -7.20
CA ALA A 113 8.61 -7.60 -8.17
C ALA A 113 9.08 -7.91 -9.61
N ARG A 114 10.35 -7.60 -9.93
CA ARG A 114 10.96 -7.94 -11.23
C ARG A 114 11.02 -9.44 -11.50
N PHE A 115 11.33 -10.25 -10.49
CA PHE A 115 11.30 -11.71 -10.62
C PHE A 115 9.90 -12.19 -11.00
N TRP A 116 8.86 -11.71 -10.32
CA TRP A 116 7.47 -12.07 -10.62
C TRP A 116 7.01 -11.56 -11.98
N LEU A 117 7.38 -10.34 -12.36
CA LEU A 117 7.07 -9.77 -13.69
C LEU A 117 7.71 -10.59 -14.83
N LYS A 118 8.93 -11.11 -14.62
CA LYS A 118 9.59 -12.02 -15.57
C LYS A 118 8.93 -13.39 -15.66
N GLU A 119 8.54 -13.99 -14.53
CA GLU A 119 7.81 -15.26 -14.56
C GLU A 119 6.44 -15.16 -15.25
N TRP A 120 5.87 -13.95 -15.33
CA TRP A 120 4.56 -13.71 -15.95
C TRP A 120 4.62 -13.22 -17.39
N GLY A 121 5.80 -13.21 -18.01
CA GLY A 121 5.96 -13.02 -19.46
C GLY A 121 5.75 -11.59 -19.95
N SER A 122 5.95 -10.58 -19.09
CA SER A 122 5.91 -9.17 -19.49
C SER A 122 7.28 -8.53 -19.76
N LEU A 123 8.35 -9.35 -19.81
CA LEU A 123 9.72 -8.99 -20.20
C LEU A 123 10.37 -10.09 -21.03
#